data_AF-B2Z6Q3-F1
#
_entry.id   AF-B2Z6Q3-F1
#
_cell.length_a   1.000
_cell.length_b   1.000
_cell.length_c   1.000
_cell.angle_alpha   90.00
_cell.angle_beta   90.00
_cell.angle_gamma   90.00
#
_symmetry.space_group_name_H-M   'P 1'
#
loop_
_entity.id
_entity.type
_entity.pdbx_description
1 polymer ?
#
loop_
_entity_poly.entity_id
_entity_poly.type
_entity_poly.pdbx_seq_one_letter_code
_entity_poly.pdbx_strand_id
1 'polypeptide(L)'
;MDSLVQSLQASPMSFFLIAITSLFFLGLLSRLRRRLPYPPGPKGLPLVGSMHMMDQITHRGLAKLAKQYGGLFHMRMGYLHMVTVSSPEIARQVLQVQDNIFSNRPANIAIRYLTYDRADMAFAHYGPFWRQMRKLCVMKLFSRKRAESWESVRDEVDSMLKTVEANIGKPVNLGELIFTLTMNITYRAAFGAKNEGQDEFIKILQEFSKLFGAFNMSDFIPWLGWIDPQGLSARLVKARKALDKFIDSIIDDHIQKRKQNNFSEDAETDMVDDMLAFYSEEARKVDESDDLQKAISLTKDNIKAIIMDVMFGGTETVASAIEWVMAELMKSPEDQKRVQQELADVVGLERRVEESDIEKLTFLKCALKETLRMHPPIPLLLHETSEDAEVAGYFIPKQTRVMINAYAIGRDKNSWEDPDAFKPSRFMKPGVPDFKGNHFEFIPFGSGRRSCPGMQLGLYTLDLAVAHLLHCFTWELPDGMKPSELDMTDMFGLTAPRATRLVAVPSKRVLCPL
;
A
#
# COMPACT_ATOMS: atom_id res chain seq x y z
N MET A 1 -50.62 57.92 11.82
CA MET A 1 -49.62 56.84 11.88
C MET A 1 -50.24 55.49 12.25
N ASP A 2 -51.45 55.47 12.84
CA ASP A 2 -52.08 54.23 13.32
C ASP A 2 -52.86 53.40 12.28
N SER A 3 -53.17 53.95 11.09
CA SER A 3 -53.89 53.19 10.04
C SER A 3 -53.00 52.28 9.19
N LEU A 4 -51.69 52.53 9.15
CA LEU A 4 -50.70 51.71 8.43
C LEU A 4 -50.24 50.49 9.23
N VAL A 5 -50.39 50.52 10.55
CA VAL A 5 -50.02 49.41 11.45
C VAL A 5 -51.14 48.36 11.54
N GLN A 6 -52.40 48.76 11.38
CA GLN A 6 -53.54 47.82 11.34
C GLN A 6 -53.62 46.97 10.07
N SER A 7 -53.04 47.41 8.95
CA SER A 7 -52.97 46.62 7.72
C SER A 7 -51.87 45.54 7.73
N LEU A 8 -51.05 45.48 8.78
CA LEU A 8 -49.92 44.53 8.91
C LEU A 8 -50.15 43.43 9.95
N GLN A 9 -51.36 43.27 10.48
CA GLN A 9 -51.74 42.04 11.19
C GLN A 9 -51.97 40.91 10.18
N ALA A 10 -50.89 40.44 9.58
CA ALA A 10 -50.90 39.21 8.79
C ALA A 10 -51.41 38.07 9.69
N SER A 11 -52.53 37.45 9.32
CA SER A 11 -53.09 36.36 10.11
C SER A 11 -52.07 35.21 10.21
N PRO A 12 -52.06 34.42 11.29
CA PRO A 12 -51.20 33.25 11.42
C PRO A 12 -51.31 32.28 10.23
N MET A 13 -52.48 32.28 9.58
CA MET A 13 -52.77 31.49 8.38
C MET A 13 -51.96 31.94 7.16
N SER A 14 -51.70 33.24 7.01
CA SER A 14 -50.89 33.80 5.92
C SER A 14 -49.42 33.39 6.04
N PHE A 15 -48.85 33.37 7.26
CA PHE A 15 -47.50 32.87 7.49
C PHE A 15 -47.38 31.37 7.21
N PHE A 16 -48.40 30.59 7.59
CA PHE A 16 -48.46 29.16 7.32
C PHE A 16 -48.54 28.86 5.82
N LEU A 17 -49.37 29.61 5.07
CA LEU A 17 -49.46 29.47 3.61
C LEU A 17 -48.13 29.82 2.94
N ILE A 18 -47.49 30.93 3.33
CA ILE A 18 -46.20 31.35 2.78
C ILE A 18 -45.11 30.29 3.07
N ALA A 19 -45.12 29.69 4.26
CA ALA A 19 -44.20 28.62 4.61
C ALA A 19 -44.41 27.37 3.74
N ILE A 20 -45.67 26.95 3.52
CA ILE A 20 -46.00 25.80 2.67
C ILE A 20 -45.63 26.09 1.21
N THR A 21 -45.96 27.26 0.67
CA THR A 21 -45.62 27.61 -0.72
C THR A 21 -44.11 27.74 -0.89
N SER A 22 -43.40 28.29 0.10
CA SER A 22 -41.94 28.36 0.08
C SER A 22 -41.31 26.96 0.13
N LEU A 23 -41.80 26.07 1.01
CA LEU A 23 -41.36 24.67 1.06
C LEU A 23 -41.68 23.90 -0.23
N PHE A 24 -42.83 24.17 -0.85
CA PHE A 24 -43.21 23.60 -2.13
C PHE A 24 -42.30 24.10 -3.27
N PHE A 25 -42.02 25.41 -3.34
CA PHE A 25 -41.10 25.99 -4.32
C PHE A 25 -39.65 25.55 -4.09
N LEU A 26 -39.19 25.44 -2.84
CA LEU A 26 -37.89 24.83 -2.49
C LEU A 26 -37.86 23.35 -2.89
N GLY A 27 -38.98 22.63 -2.71
CA GLY A 27 -39.16 21.26 -3.19
C GLY A 27 -39.06 21.18 -4.71
N LEU A 28 -39.71 22.10 -5.44
CA LEU A 28 -39.69 22.17 -6.89
C LEU A 28 -38.30 22.55 -7.42
N LEU A 29 -37.66 23.56 -6.84
CA LEU A 29 -36.29 23.99 -7.15
C LEU A 29 -35.27 22.90 -6.85
N SER A 30 -35.46 22.12 -5.78
CA SER A 30 -34.62 20.97 -5.47
C SER A 30 -34.81 19.82 -6.47
N ARG A 31 -36.01 19.64 -7.02
CA ARG A 31 -36.30 18.69 -8.12
C ARG A 31 -35.80 19.17 -9.48
N LEU A 32 -35.71 20.48 -9.70
CA LEU A 32 -35.15 21.09 -10.92
C LEU A 32 -33.61 20.98 -10.98
N ARG A 33 -32.93 20.93 -9.82
CA ARG A 33 -31.55 20.44 -9.76
C ARG A 33 -31.56 18.94 -10.02
N ARG A 34 -31.29 18.55 -11.28
CA ARG A 34 -30.92 17.16 -11.61
C ARG A 34 -29.68 16.79 -10.81
N ARG A 35 -29.87 16.19 -9.63
CA ARG A 35 -28.79 15.53 -8.91
C ARG A 35 -28.52 14.23 -9.66
N LEU A 36 -27.30 14.08 -10.15
CA LEU A 36 -26.86 12.81 -10.73
C LEU A 36 -27.12 11.69 -9.69
N PRO A 37 -27.53 10.49 -10.14
CA PRO A 37 -27.75 9.38 -9.23
C PRO A 37 -26.41 8.92 -8.63
N TYR A 38 -26.46 8.21 -7.50
CA TYR A 38 -25.32 7.43 -7.05
C TYR A 38 -25.04 6.29 -8.04
N PRO A 39 -23.79 5.78 -8.08
CA PRO A 39 -23.51 4.54 -8.78
C PRO A 39 -24.46 3.41 -8.36
N PRO A 40 -24.69 2.40 -9.22
CA PRO A 40 -25.47 1.22 -8.84
C PRO A 40 -24.84 0.52 -7.64
N GLY A 41 -25.58 -0.32 -6.92
CA GLY A 41 -25.00 -1.07 -5.81
C GLY A 41 -26.00 -1.81 -4.94
N PRO A 42 -25.52 -2.55 -3.93
CA PRO A 42 -26.37 -3.31 -3.02
C PRO A 42 -27.34 -2.40 -2.26
N LYS A 43 -28.58 -2.87 -2.11
CA LYS A 43 -29.60 -2.16 -1.33
C LYS A 43 -29.27 -2.27 0.16
N GLY A 44 -29.00 -1.13 0.78
CA GLY A 44 -28.77 -1.06 2.21
C GLY A 44 -30.06 -1.12 3.04
N LEU A 45 -29.95 -1.62 4.27
CA LEU A 45 -30.98 -1.51 5.30
C LEU A 45 -31.04 -0.07 5.85
N PRO A 46 -32.18 0.35 6.44
CA PRO A 46 -32.26 1.62 7.15
C PRO A 46 -31.17 1.76 8.22
N LEU A 47 -30.58 2.95 8.35
CA LEU A 47 -29.53 3.34 9.32
C LEU A 47 -28.16 2.66 9.16
N VAL A 48 -28.10 1.34 9.01
CA VAL A 48 -26.84 0.57 8.92
C VAL A 48 -26.34 0.37 7.49
N GLY A 49 -27.20 0.63 6.50
CA GLY A 49 -26.85 0.45 5.10
C GLY A 49 -26.50 -1.01 4.77
N SER A 50 -25.35 -1.21 4.13
CA SER A 50 -24.84 -2.50 3.66
C SER A 50 -23.89 -3.16 4.67
N MET A 51 -23.93 -2.81 5.96
CA MET A 51 -23.04 -3.44 6.96
C MET A 51 -23.27 -4.95 7.14
N HIS A 52 -24.42 -5.48 6.70
CA HIS A 52 -24.70 -6.92 6.68
C HIS A 52 -23.81 -7.74 5.73
N MET A 53 -23.06 -7.08 4.84
CA MET A 53 -22.12 -7.70 3.89
C MET A 53 -20.67 -7.26 4.15
N MET A 54 -20.34 -6.89 5.39
CA MET A 54 -18.99 -6.46 5.79
C MET A 54 -17.92 -7.52 5.52
N ASP A 55 -18.28 -8.80 5.67
CA ASP A 55 -17.45 -9.97 5.36
C ASP A 55 -17.10 -10.09 3.85
N GLN A 56 -17.89 -9.45 2.99
CA GLN A 56 -17.68 -9.41 1.55
C GLN A 56 -16.83 -8.22 1.07
N ILE A 57 -16.45 -7.28 1.95
CA ILE A 57 -15.60 -6.13 1.59
C ILE A 57 -14.11 -6.55 1.53
N THR A 58 -13.86 -7.67 0.86
CA THR A 58 -12.53 -8.14 0.49
C THR A 58 -12.27 -7.83 -0.98
N HIS A 59 -11.02 -7.86 -1.44
CA HIS A 59 -10.71 -7.70 -2.86
C HIS A 59 -11.46 -8.70 -3.75
N ARG A 60 -11.60 -9.95 -3.30
CA ARG A 60 -12.34 -11.00 -4.00
C ARG A 60 -13.86 -10.79 -3.92
N GLY A 61 -14.39 -10.40 -2.75
CA GLY A 61 -15.82 -10.14 -2.59
C GLY A 61 -16.29 -8.93 -3.39
N LEU A 62 -15.51 -7.84 -3.37
CA LEU A 62 -15.72 -6.66 -4.20
C LEU A 62 -15.61 -6.99 -5.70
N ALA A 63 -14.70 -7.88 -6.10
CA ALA A 63 -14.62 -8.34 -7.49
C ALA A 63 -15.87 -9.16 -7.91
N LYS A 64 -16.47 -9.94 -7.00
CA LYS A 64 -17.75 -10.63 -7.25
C LYS A 64 -18.89 -9.62 -7.41
N LEU A 65 -18.96 -8.60 -6.56
CA LEU A 65 -19.97 -7.55 -6.65
C LEU A 65 -19.82 -6.71 -7.93
N ALA A 66 -18.60 -6.46 -8.39
CA ALA A 66 -18.34 -5.77 -9.66
C ALA A 66 -18.95 -6.51 -10.86
N LYS A 67 -19.02 -7.85 -10.83
CA LYS A 67 -19.70 -8.63 -11.88
C LYS A 67 -21.22 -8.40 -11.90
N GLN A 68 -21.81 -7.99 -10.77
CA GLN A 68 -23.25 -7.72 -10.65
C GLN A 68 -23.60 -6.26 -10.91
N TYR A 69 -22.81 -5.32 -10.41
CA TYR A 69 -23.12 -3.89 -10.43
C TYR A 69 -22.28 -3.09 -11.43
N GLY A 70 -21.28 -3.69 -12.05
CA GLY A 70 -20.37 -3.05 -13.01
C GLY A 70 -19.08 -2.53 -12.37
N GLY A 71 -18.24 -1.90 -13.19
CA GLY A 71 -16.91 -1.42 -12.81
C GLY A 71 -16.86 -0.23 -11.84
N LEU A 72 -18.02 0.33 -11.49
CA LEU A 72 -18.21 1.37 -10.47
C LEU A 72 -19.51 1.12 -9.73
N PHE A 73 -19.43 0.90 -8.43
CA PHE A 73 -20.61 0.69 -7.60
C PHE A 73 -20.49 1.34 -6.23
N HIS A 74 -21.63 1.72 -5.68
CA HIS A 74 -21.76 2.45 -4.41
C HIS A 74 -22.37 1.57 -3.34
N MET A 75 -21.88 1.73 -2.12
CA MET A 75 -22.49 1.15 -0.94
C MET A 75 -22.41 2.16 0.21
N ARG A 76 -23.35 2.03 1.14
CA ARG A 76 -23.37 2.83 2.36
C ARG A 76 -23.06 1.93 3.54
N MET A 77 -22.03 2.23 4.33
CA MET A 77 -21.68 1.49 5.54
C MET A 77 -21.95 2.38 6.75
N GLY A 78 -23.11 2.21 7.39
CA GLY A 78 -23.63 3.17 8.38
C GLY A 78 -23.80 4.56 7.76
N TYR A 79 -22.99 5.52 8.18
CA TYR A 79 -22.97 6.88 7.64
C TYR A 79 -21.94 7.10 6.54
N LEU A 80 -21.05 6.14 6.31
CA LEU A 80 -19.99 6.28 5.33
C LEU A 80 -20.47 5.95 3.91
N HIS A 81 -20.16 6.83 2.98
CA HIS A 81 -20.21 6.52 1.55
C HIS A 81 -18.95 5.75 1.17
N MET A 82 -19.13 4.59 0.53
CA MET A 82 -18.06 3.82 -0.05
C MET A 82 -18.34 3.55 -1.52
N VAL A 83 -17.32 3.66 -2.35
CA VAL A 83 -17.40 3.41 -3.79
C VAL A 83 -16.27 2.47 -4.16
N THR A 84 -16.57 1.47 -4.98
CA THR A 84 -15.58 0.54 -5.50
C THR A 84 -15.38 0.78 -6.99
N VAL A 85 -14.11 0.83 -7.39
CA VAL A 85 -13.67 0.95 -8.79
C VAL A 85 -13.01 -0.36 -9.18
N SER A 86 -13.45 -0.98 -10.28
CA SER A 86 -12.99 -2.30 -10.72
C SER A 86 -12.79 -2.40 -12.24
N SER A 87 -12.73 -1.27 -12.94
CA SER A 87 -12.43 -1.20 -14.38
C SER A 87 -11.29 -0.21 -14.65
N PRO A 88 -10.43 -0.48 -15.65
CA PRO A 88 -9.33 0.40 -16.03
C PRO A 88 -9.79 1.83 -16.36
N GLU A 89 -10.89 1.98 -17.10
CA GLU A 89 -11.38 3.28 -17.57
C GLU A 89 -11.77 4.19 -16.41
N ILE A 90 -12.42 3.62 -15.40
CA ILE A 90 -12.86 4.35 -14.22
C ILE A 90 -11.67 4.59 -13.28
N ALA A 91 -10.75 3.63 -13.17
CA ALA A 91 -9.49 3.82 -12.45
C ALA A 91 -8.69 5.00 -13.04
N ARG A 92 -8.64 5.15 -14.37
CA ARG A 92 -8.04 6.31 -15.04
C ARG A 92 -8.74 7.62 -14.67
N GLN A 93 -10.08 7.66 -14.67
CA GLN A 93 -10.81 8.86 -14.27
C GLN A 93 -10.47 9.29 -12.84
N VAL A 94 -10.40 8.34 -11.91
CA VAL A 94 -10.14 8.58 -10.49
C VAL A 94 -8.67 8.90 -10.21
N LEU A 95 -7.74 8.14 -10.76
CA LEU A 95 -6.31 8.23 -10.42
C LEU A 95 -5.51 9.24 -11.24
N GLN A 96 -6.02 9.65 -12.40
CA GLN A 96 -5.29 10.55 -13.30
C GLN A 96 -6.11 11.78 -13.67
N VAL A 97 -7.33 11.62 -14.16
CA VAL A 97 -8.13 12.76 -14.65
C VAL A 97 -8.57 13.67 -13.51
N GLN A 98 -9.02 13.09 -12.41
CA GLN A 98 -9.51 13.80 -11.21
C GLN A 98 -8.61 13.55 -10.00
N ASP A 99 -7.32 13.34 -10.24
CA ASP A 99 -6.37 12.95 -9.21
C ASP A 99 -6.30 13.94 -8.03
N ASN A 100 -6.56 15.23 -8.25
CA ASN A 100 -6.65 16.28 -7.24
C ASN A 100 -7.80 16.06 -6.25
N ILE A 101 -8.92 15.49 -6.70
CA ILE A 101 -10.11 15.23 -5.88
C ILE A 101 -9.95 13.94 -5.10
N PHE A 102 -9.45 12.89 -5.75
CA PHE A 102 -9.39 11.54 -5.19
C PHE A 102 -8.08 11.22 -4.48
N SER A 103 -7.16 12.19 -4.32
CA SER A 103 -5.87 11.94 -3.67
C SER A 103 -5.90 12.03 -2.15
N ASN A 104 -7.04 12.21 -1.49
CA ASN A 104 -7.09 12.06 -0.03
C ASN A 104 -7.05 10.58 0.37
N ARG A 105 -6.79 10.32 1.65
CA ARG A 105 -6.75 8.97 2.22
C ARG A 105 -7.75 8.87 3.35
N PRO A 106 -8.53 7.79 3.42
CA PRO A 106 -9.39 7.55 4.56
C PRO A 106 -8.55 7.15 5.77
N ALA A 107 -8.96 7.58 6.96
CA ALA A 107 -8.40 7.07 8.20
C ALA A 107 -9.54 6.69 9.15
N ASN A 108 -9.48 5.47 9.65
CA ASN A 108 -10.24 5.07 10.82
C ASN A 108 -9.61 5.65 12.10
N ILE A 109 -10.27 5.47 13.23
CA ILE A 109 -9.78 5.96 14.53
C ILE A 109 -8.39 5.41 14.87
N ALA A 110 -8.11 4.14 14.52
CA ALA A 110 -6.83 3.50 14.76
C ALA A 110 -5.70 4.15 13.95
N ILE A 111 -5.90 4.34 12.64
CA ILE A 111 -4.96 5.04 11.75
C ILE A 111 -4.72 6.44 12.28
N ARG A 112 -5.79 7.22 12.50
CA ARG A 112 -5.66 8.61 12.95
C ARG A 112 -4.91 8.71 14.28
N TYR A 113 -5.17 7.80 15.21
CA TYR A 113 -4.45 7.77 16.47
C TYR A 113 -3.01 7.28 16.29
N LEU A 114 -2.74 6.12 15.73
CA LEU A 114 -1.38 5.58 15.69
C LEU A 114 -0.41 6.36 14.77
N THR A 115 -0.93 7.20 13.87
CA THR A 115 -0.14 8.06 12.97
C THR A 115 -0.11 9.54 13.38
N TYR A 116 -0.41 9.84 14.65
CA TYR A 116 -0.33 11.20 15.19
C TYR A 116 -1.18 12.22 14.41
N ASP A 117 -2.44 11.87 14.14
CA ASP A 117 -3.37 12.64 13.31
C ASP A 117 -2.90 12.83 11.87
N ARG A 118 -2.36 11.73 11.29
CA ARG A 118 -1.88 11.68 9.90
C ARG A 118 -0.66 12.58 9.66
N ALA A 119 0.26 12.55 10.62
CA ALA A 119 1.58 13.16 10.55
C ALA A 119 2.56 12.39 9.65
N ASP A 120 2.07 11.35 8.97
CA ASP A 120 2.80 10.44 8.07
C ASP A 120 2.72 10.87 6.58
N MET A 121 3.22 10.03 5.67
CA MET A 121 3.05 10.19 4.22
C MET A 121 1.91 9.32 3.65
N ALA A 122 1.68 8.12 4.19
CA ALA A 122 0.76 7.12 3.65
C ALA A 122 -0.72 7.52 3.72
N PHE A 123 -1.16 8.12 4.83
CA PHE A 123 -2.52 8.52 5.21
C PHE A 123 -2.75 10.03 5.30
N ALA A 124 -1.70 10.86 5.30
CA ALA A 124 -1.86 12.31 5.21
C ALA A 124 -2.72 12.71 4.00
N HIS A 125 -3.56 13.73 4.17
CA HIS A 125 -4.34 14.30 3.07
C HIS A 125 -3.45 14.93 2.00
N TYR A 126 -3.96 15.00 0.78
CA TYR A 126 -3.22 15.64 -0.29
C TYR A 126 -3.10 17.14 0.01
N GLY A 127 -1.87 17.66 -0.04
CA GLY A 127 -1.60 19.05 0.27
C GLY A 127 -0.11 19.34 0.37
N PRO A 128 0.27 20.57 0.77
CA PRO A 128 1.67 20.97 0.87
C PRO A 128 2.51 20.03 1.75
N PHE A 129 2.01 19.65 2.92
CA PHE A 129 2.66 18.71 3.84
C PHE A 129 2.97 17.37 3.16
N TRP A 130 1.95 16.69 2.63
CA TRP A 130 2.14 15.40 1.96
C TRP A 130 3.11 15.48 0.76
N ARG A 131 3.04 16.55 -0.05
CA ARG A 131 3.94 16.73 -1.19
C ARG A 131 5.40 16.83 -0.74
N GLN A 132 5.64 17.54 0.36
CA GLN A 132 6.96 17.69 0.92
C GLN A 132 7.47 16.37 1.52
N MET A 133 6.65 15.67 2.31
CA MET A 133 7.03 14.38 2.88
C MET A 133 7.35 13.37 1.79
N ARG A 134 6.54 13.33 0.73
CA ARG A 134 6.81 12.50 -0.45
C ARG A 134 8.12 12.86 -1.14
N LYS A 135 8.38 14.16 -1.37
CA LYS A 135 9.64 14.62 -1.99
C LYS A 135 10.83 14.19 -1.14
N LEU A 136 10.77 14.40 0.18
CA LEU A 136 11.81 13.99 1.12
C LEU A 136 12.05 12.48 1.03
N CYS A 137 11.01 11.66 1.17
CA CYS A 137 11.13 10.20 1.12
C CYS A 137 11.73 9.71 -0.21
N VAL A 138 11.25 10.24 -1.35
CA VAL A 138 11.77 9.83 -2.66
C VAL A 138 13.23 10.24 -2.86
N MET A 139 13.61 11.45 -2.44
CA MET A 139 14.96 11.97 -2.66
C MET A 139 15.99 11.37 -1.70
N LYS A 140 15.62 11.19 -0.44
CA LYS A 140 16.53 10.79 0.63
C LYS A 140 16.49 9.30 0.92
N LEU A 141 15.31 8.68 0.86
CA LEU A 141 15.12 7.30 1.33
C LEU A 141 15.11 6.28 0.19
N PHE A 142 14.39 6.59 -0.90
CA PHE A 142 14.16 5.65 -1.99
C PHE A 142 15.03 5.91 -3.23
N SER A 143 15.93 6.89 -3.16
CA SER A 143 16.80 7.26 -4.27
C SER A 143 17.92 6.24 -4.47
N ARG A 144 18.26 5.94 -5.72
CA ARG A 144 19.46 5.14 -6.09
C ARG A 144 20.77 5.75 -5.62
N LYS A 145 20.78 7.05 -5.29
CA LYS A 145 21.96 7.73 -4.75
C LYS A 145 22.29 7.31 -3.32
N ARG A 146 21.36 6.66 -2.61
CA ARG A 146 21.59 6.16 -1.25
C ARG A 146 22.19 4.75 -1.32
N ALA A 147 23.52 4.69 -1.43
CA ALA A 147 24.27 3.44 -1.61
C ALA A 147 23.91 2.39 -0.53
N GLU A 148 23.80 2.81 0.72
CA GLU A 148 23.49 1.94 1.87
C GLU A 148 22.19 1.13 1.69
N SER A 149 21.12 1.76 1.19
CA SER A 149 19.83 1.06 0.97
C SER A 149 19.90 0.03 -0.15
N TRP A 150 20.81 0.20 -1.11
CA TRP A 150 21.02 -0.75 -2.21
C TRP A 150 22.04 -1.83 -1.85
N GLU A 151 23.01 -1.49 -0.99
CA GLU A 151 23.97 -2.41 -0.42
C GLU A 151 23.33 -3.38 0.56
N SER A 152 22.43 -2.90 1.43
CA SER A 152 21.69 -3.78 2.34
C SER A 152 20.93 -4.87 1.60
N VAL A 153 20.38 -4.58 0.41
CA VAL A 153 19.72 -5.60 -0.43
C VAL A 153 20.71 -6.69 -0.85
N ARG A 154 21.91 -6.34 -1.27
CA ARG A 154 22.92 -7.33 -1.69
C ARG A 154 23.36 -8.20 -0.52
N ASP A 155 23.70 -7.58 0.61
CA ASP A 155 24.16 -8.28 1.81
C ASP A 155 23.11 -9.24 2.35
N GLU A 156 21.86 -8.79 2.46
CA GLU A 156 20.78 -9.60 3.01
C GLU A 156 20.36 -10.71 2.03
N VAL A 157 20.43 -10.47 0.72
CA VAL A 157 20.27 -11.55 -0.28
C VAL A 157 21.37 -12.59 -0.11
N ASP A 158 22.64 -12.18 0.04
CA ASP A 158 23.75 -13.11 0.29
C ASP A 158 23.57 -13.91 1.59
N SER A 159 23.09 -13.27 2.66
CA SER A 159 22.76 -13.93 3.94
C SER A 159 21.64 -14.96 3.77
N MET A 160 20.60 -14.62 3.01
CA MET A 160 19.53 -15.55 2.64
C MET A 160 20.08 -16.75 1.88
N LEU A 161 20.94 -16.55 0.88
CA LEU A 161 21.51 -17.65 0.08
C LEU A 161 22.34 -18.61 0.92
N LYS A 162 23.16 -18.09 1.86
CA LYS A 162 23.90 -18.93 2.82
C LYS A 162 22.97 -19.77 3.68
N THR A 163 21.84 -19.19 4.11
CA THR A 163 20.82 -19.91 4.88
C THR A 163 20.17 -21.02 4.05
N VAL A 164 19.90 -20.78 2.76
CA VAL A 164 19.37 -21.81 1.85
C VAL A 164 20.42 -22.90 1.58
N GLU A 165 21.69 -22.54 1.35
CA GLU A 165 22.77 -23.50 1.10
C GLU A 165 22.96 -24.45 2.29
N ALA A 166 22.92 -23.94 3.51
CA ALA A 166 23.00 -24.75 4.73
C ALA A 166 21.84 -25.75 4.89
N ASN A 167 20.75 -25.58 4.14
CA ASN A 167 19.54 -26.39 4.20
C ASN A 167 19.24 -27.13 2.87
N ILE A 168 20.23 -27.31 2.00
CA ILE A 168 20.10 -28.14 0.80
C ILE A 168 19.54 -29.53 1.16
N GLY A 169 18.55 -29.99 0.38
CA GLY A 169 17.89 -31.27 0.57
C GLY A 169 16.92 -31.33 1.75
N LYS A 170 16.69 -30.23 2.47
CA LYS A 170 15.73 -30.15 3.58
C LYS A 170 14.60 -29.16 3.25
N PRO A 171 13.37 -29.37 3.75
CA PRO A 171 12.31 -28.38 3.64
C PRO A 171 12.70 -27.06 4.31
N VAL A 172 12.61 -25.96 3.55
CA VAL A 172 12.84 -24.59 4.02
C VAL A 172 11.53 -23.82 3.97
N ASN A 173 11.16 -23.14 5.05
CA ASN A 173 10.07 -22.17 5.04
C ASN A 173 10.51 -20.91 4.31
N LEU A 174 10.30 -20.90 2.99
CA LEU A 174 10.71 -19.83 2.11
C LEU A 174 9.96 -18.53 2.42
N GLY A 175 8.69 -18.62 2.81
CA GLY A 175 7.89 -17.46 3.21
C GLY A 175 8.45 -16.72 4.43
N GLU A 176 8.88 -17.45 5.48
CA GLU A 176 9.54 -16.84 6.65
C GLU A 176 10.92 -16.28 6.30
N LEU A 177 11.71 -17.02 5.51
CA LEU A 177 13.03 -16.58 5.09
C LEU A 177 12.97 -15.27 4.28
N ILE A 178 12.04 -15.18 3.34
CA ILE A 178 11.80 -13.97 2.52
C ILE A 178 11.29 -12.81 3.40
N PHE A 179 10.41 -13.10 4.37
CA PHE A 179 9.94 -12.07 5.29
C PHE A 179 11.11 -11.48 6.09
N THR A 180 12.00 -12.32 6.63
CA THR A 180 13.21 -11.87 7.33
C THR A 180 14.13 -11.07 6.42
N LEU A 181 14.36 -11.51 5.17
CA LEU A 181 15.14 -10.77 4.17
C LEU A 181 14.64 -9.32 4.03
N THR A 182 13.36 -9.15 3.71
CA THR A 182 12.78 -7.82 3.45
C THR A 182 12.69 -6.96 4.70
N MET A 183 12.47 -7.59 5.87
CA MET A 183 12.50 -6.91 7.16
C MET A 183 13.89 -6.36 7.45
N ASN A 184 14.95 -7.17 7.29
CA ASN A 184 16.33 -6.73 7.52
C ASN A 184 16.73 -5.59 6.57
N ILE A 185 16.40 -5.71 5.28
CA ILE A 185 16.65 -4.66 4.28
C ILE A 185 15.99 -3.35 4.72
N THR A 186 14.71 -3.42 5.07
CA THR A 186 13.93 -2.22 5.43
C THR A 186 14.39 -1.64 6.76
N TYR A 187 14.72 -2.49 7.74
CA TYR A 187 15.25 -2.07 9.03
C TYR A 187 16.61 -1.38 8.89
N ARG A 188 17.54 -1.95 8.13
CA ARG A 188 18.84 -1.31 7.82
C ARG A 188 18.66 -0.01 7.07
N ALA A 189 17.74 0.04 6.10
CA ALA A 189 17.43 1.28 5.39
C ALA A 189 16.80 2.34 6.31
N ALA A 190 16.07 1.95 7.37
CA ALA A 190 15.43 2.88 8.29
C ALA A 190 16.35 3.33 9.45
N PHE A 191 17.21 2.44 9.98
CA PHE A 191 17.92 2.64 11.25
C PHE A 191 19.44 2.37 11.17
N GLY A 192 19.97 2.11 9.98
CA GLY A 192 21.37 1.76 9.76
C GLY A 192 21.76 0.38 10.31
N ALA A 193 23.06 0.15 10.48
CA ALA A 193 23.60 -1.13 10.91
C ALA A 193 23.59 -1.29 12.44
N LYS A 194 22.53 -1.91 13.00
CA LYS A 194 22.53 -2.59 14.32
C LYS A 194 21.22 -3.37 14.53
N ASN A 195 21.31 -4.68 14.73
CA ASN A 195 20.15 -5.59 14.96
C ASN A 195 19.52 -5.46 16.36
N GLU A 196 19.92 -4.48 17.17
CA GLU A 196 19.39 -4.30 18.52
C GLU A 196 17.94 -3.78 18.46
N GLY A 197 17.00 -4.53 19.07
CA GLY A 197 15.60 -4.12 19.18
C GLY A 197 14.66 -4.57 18.04
N GLN A 198 15.17 -5.26 17.01
CA GLN A 198 14.36 -5.69 15.86
C GLN A 198 13.15 -6.55 16.26
N ASP A 199 13.32 -7.51 17.18
CA ASP A 199 12.23 -8.36 17.69
C ASP A 199 11.13 -7.56 18.42
N GLU A 200 11.52 -6.51 19.14
CA GLU A 200 10.56 -5.60 19.80
C GLU A 200 9.78 -4.82 18.76
N PHE A 201 10.47 -4.30 17.73
CA PHE A 201 9.85 -3.56 16.66
C PHE A 201 8.88 -4.41 15.81
N ILE A 202 9.24 -5.67 15.53
CA ILE A 202 8.35 -6.61 14.83
C ILE A 202 7.02 -6.77 15.60
N LYS A 203 7.08 -6.91 16.93
CA LYS A 203 5.87 -7.02 17.77
C LYS A 203 5.01 -5.76 17.70
N ILE A 204 5.64 -4.58 17.64
CA ILE A 204 4.95 -3.29 17.45
C ILE A 204 4.26 -3.26 16.09
N LEU A 205 4.97 -3.59 15.00
CA LEU A 205 4.40 -3.64 13.64
C LEU A 205 3.21 -4.59 13.55
N GLN A 206 3.32 -5.80 14.12
CA GLN A 206 2.23 -6.78 14.10
C GLN A 206 0.99 -6.27 14.85
N GLU A 207 1.16 -5.61 15.99
CA GLU A 207 0.02 -5.06 16.74
C GLU A 207 -0.61 -3.87 16.00
N PHE A 208 0.18 -2.99 15.39
CA PHE A 208 -0.34 -1.90 14.55
C PHE A 208 -1.13 -2.45 13.35
N SER A 209 -0.62 -3.48 12.67
CA SER A 209 -1.32 -4.15 11.56
C SER A 209 -2.70 -4.65 11.99
N LYS A 210 -2.77 -5.34 13.14
CA LYS A 210 -4.03 -5.82 13.72
C LYS A 210 -4.99 -4.68 14.06
N LEU A 211 -4.48 -3.58 14.60
CA LEU A 211 -5.30 -2.42 14.99
C LEU A 211 -5.82 -1.64 13.78
N PHE A 212 -5.04 -1.50 12.71
CA PHE A 212 -5.48 -0.86 11.46
C PHE A 212 -6.62 -1.62 10.78
N GLY A 213 -6.57 -2.95 10.80
CA GLY A 213 -7.61 -3.81 10.24
C GLY A 213 -8.78 -4.11 11.17
N ALA A 214 -8.74 -3.66 12.43
CA ALA A 214 -9.77 -3.98 13.42
C ALA A 214 -11.10 -3.29 13.09
N PHE A 215 -12.19 -4.05 13.16
CA PHE A 215 -13.53 -3.48 13.03
C PHE A 215 -13.85 -2.64 14.28
N ASN A 216 -14.26 -1.38 14.06
CA ASN A 216 -14.75 -0.50 15.11
C ASN A 216 -16.05 0.17 14.65
N MET A 217 -17.11 0.03 15.46
CA MET A 217 -18.44 0.56 15.15
C MET A 217 -18.44 2.08 14.98
N SER A 218 -17.60 2.77 15.75
CA SER A 218 -17.50 4.24 15.75
C SER A 218 -17.00 4.82 14.42
N ASP A 219 -16.27 4.02 13.62
CA ASP A 219 -15.84 4.45 12.28
C ASP A 219 -17.02 4.54 11.31
N PHE A 220 -18.09 3.79 11.53
CA PHE A 220 -19.27 3.74 10.66
C PHE A 220 -20.47 4.50 11.24
N ILE A 221 -20.61 4.51 12.57
CA ILE A 221 -21.70 5.14 13.31
C ILE A 221 -21.09 5.93 14.49
N PRO A 222 -20.69 7.20 14.27
CA PRO A 222 -19.87 7.94 15.24
C PRO A 222 -20.46 8.10 16.64
N TRP A 223 -21.79 8.18 16.78
CA TRP A 223 -22.44 8.32 18.09
C TRP A 223 -22.37 7.04 18.94
N LEU A 224 -21.99 5.90 18.36
CA LEU A 224 -21.71 4.65 19.07
C LEU A 224 -20.25 4.56 19.55
N GLY A 225 -19.52 5.68 19.57
CA GLY A 225 -18.13 5.76 20.02
C GLY A 225 -17.85 5.30 21.46
N TRP A 226 -18.88 5.24 22.30
CA TRP A 226 -18.78 4.72 23.67
C TRP A 226 -18.76 3.18 23.74
N ILE A 227 -19.08 2.48 22.63
CA ILE A 227 -19.07 1.02 22.54
C ILE A 227 -17.67 0.55 22.12
N ASP A 228 -16.86 0.10 23.09
CA ASP A 228 -15.54 -0.50 22.85
C ASP A 228 -15.41 -1.92 23.47
N PRO A 229 -16.20 -2.90 23.01
CA PRO A 229 -16.22 -4.25 23.58
C PRO A 229 -14.91 -5.01 23.35
N GLN A 230 -14.08 -4.56 22.39
CA GLN A 230 -12.80 -5.18 22.04
C GLN A 230 -11.61 -4.55 22.80
N GLY A 231 -11.86 -3.50 23.60
CA GLY A 231 -10.82 -2.76 24.31
C GLY A 231 -9.79 -2.10 23.38
N LEU A 232 -10.22 -1.69 22.17
CA LEU A 232 -9.37 -1.09 21.16
C LEU A 232 -8.70 0.18 21.68
N SER A 233 -9.40 0.99 22.47
CA SER A 233 -8.87 2.26 23.00
C SER A 233 -7.62 2.02 23.86
N ALA A 234 -7.68 1.05 24.78
CA ALA A 234 -6.55 0.70 25.63
C ALA A 234 -5.39 0.09 24.83
N ARG A 235 -5.70 -0.76 23.84
CA ARG A 235 -4.70 -1.35 22.94
C ARG A 235 -4.00 -0.29 22.09
N LEU A 236 -4.73 0.68 21.55
CA LEU A 236 -4.20 1.81 20.79
C LEU A 236 -3.21 2.63 21.64
N VAL A 237 -3.59 2.97 22.88
CA VAL A 237 -2.70 3.70 23.79
C VAL A 237 -1.44 2.90 24.09
N LYS A 238 -1.56 1.60 24.38
CA LYS A 238 -0.42 0.73 24.65
C LYS A 238 0.51 0.61 23.44
N ALA A 239 -0.05 0.40 22.25
CA ALA A 239 0.70 0.28 21.00
C ALA A 239 1.45 1.58 20.68
N ARG A 240 0.77 2.74 20.74
CA ARG A 240 1.42 4.04 20.52
C ARG A 240 2.58 4.27 21.51
N LYS A 241 2.37 4.00 22.80
CA LYS A 241 3.44 4.14 23.82
C LYS A 241 4.65 3.24 23.56
N ALA A 242 4.42 2.01 23.07
CA ALA A 242 5.52 1.11 22.73
C ALA A 242 6.34 1.65 21.56
N LEU A 243 5.66 2.15 20.52
CA LEU A 243 6.33 2.82 19.39
C LEU A 243 7.08 4.07 19.84
N ASP A 244 6.44 4.93 20.62
CA ASP A 244 7.04 6.16 21.15
C ASP A 244 8.34 5.83 21.87
N LYS A 245 8.30 4.91 22.83
CA LYS A 245 9.48 4.49 23.59
C LYS A 245 10.60 3.99 22.67
N PHE A 246 10.27 3.11 21.72
CA PHE A 246 11.24 2.48 20.83
C PHE A 246 11.92 3.48 19.89
N ILE A 247 11.13 4.32 19.22
CA ILE A 247 11.66 5.28 18.25
C ILE A 247 12.29 6.48 18.94
N ASP A 248 11.78 6.93 20.09
CA ASP A 248 12.42 8.02 20.84
C ASP A 248 13.83 7.65 21.28
N SER A 249 14.08 6.41 21.74
CA SER A 249 15.45 5.98 22.07
C SER A 249 16.37 6.02 20.85
N ILE A 250 15.88 5.60 19.67
CA ILE A 250 16.67 5.64 18.44
C ILE A 250 16.96 7.09 18.03
N ILE A 251 15.96 7.97 18.07
CA ILE A 251 16.13 9.39 17.76
C ILE A 251 17.14 10.04 18.69
N ASP A 252 17.03 9.78 20.00
CA ASP A 252 17.90 10.39 21.00
C ASP A 252 19.35 9.89 20.85
N ASP A 253 19.55 8.60 20.52
CA ASP A 253 20.87 8.03 20.21
C ASP A 253 21.50 8.70 18.98
N HIS A 254 20.74 8.93 17.90
CA HIS A 254 21.23 9.62 16.71
C HIS A 254 21.61 11.07 17.03
N ILE A 255 20.76 11.81 17.76
CA ILE A 255 21.06 13.17 18.20
C ILE A 255 22.34 13.21 19.05
N GLN A 256 22.56 12.22 19.93
CA GLN A 256 23.76 12.16 20.76
C GLN A 256 25.03 11.87 19.93
N LYS A 257 25.00 10.91 19.01
CA LYS A 257 26.13 10.60 18.11
C LYS A 257 26.55 11.82 17.28
N ARG A 258 25.56 12.56 16.75
CA ARG A 258 25.78 13.80 16.00
C ARG A 258 26.47 14.90 16.80
N LYS A 259 26.20 14.99 18.11
CA LYS A 259 26.85 15.97 19.00
C LYS A 259 28.29 15.58 19.36
N GLN A 260 28.62 14.29 19.31
CA GLN A 260 29.92 13.75 19.70
C GLN A 260 30.93 13.71 18.54
N ASN A 261 30.45 13.51 17.31
CA ASN A 261 31.28 13.56 16.10
C ASN A 261 31.13 14.95 15.45
N ASN A 262 32.23 15.69 15.28
CA ASN A 262 32.27 16.70 14.21
C ASN A 262 32.03 15.94 12.90
N PHE A 263 30.82 16.00 12.36
CA PHE A 263 30.40 15.31 11.13
C PHE A 263 31.53 15.30 10.10
N SER A 264 32.25 14.17 10.00
CA SER A 264 33.07 13.89 8.83
C SER A 264 32.11 13.60 7.68
N GLU A 265 32.38 14.14 6.50
CA GLU A 265 31.57 13.91 5.29
C GLU A 265 31.38 12.42 4.93
N ASP A 266 32.18 11.52 5.51
CA ASP A 266 32.18 10.07 5.28
C ASP A 266 31.40 9.22 6.30
N ALA A 267 30.63 9.82 7.23
CA ALA A 267 29.80 9.02 8.14
C ALA A 267 28.59 8.42 7.41
N GLU A 268 28.38 7.10 7.50
CA GLU A 268 27.18 6.43 7.00
C GLU A 268 25.93 7.03 7.65
N THR A 269 25.09 7.72 6.88
CA THR A 269 23.85 8.34 7.35
C THR A 269 22.64 7.49 7.03
N ASP A 270 21.78 7.26 8.03
CA ASP A 270 20.53 6.53 7.83
C ASP A 270 19.31 7.45 7.56
N MET A 271 18.11 6.85 7.52
CA MET A 271 16.86 7.59 7.32
C MET A 271 16.54 8.54 8.48
N VAL A 272 16.82 8.14 9.72
CA VAL A 272 16.60 8.99 10.90
C VAL A 272 17.51 10.21 10.80
N ASP A 273 18.77 10.01 10.40
CA ASP A 273 19.71 11.08 10.14
C ASP A 273 19.21 12.08 9.08
N ASP A 274 18.78 11.59 7.92
CA ASP A 274 18.26 12.45 6.86
C ASP A 274 17.03 13.27 7.31
N MET A 275 16.19 12.71 8.18
CA MET A 275 15.02 13.42 8.72
C MET A 275 15.38 14.42 9.81
N LEU A 276 16.34 14.11 10.68
CA LEU A 276 16.78 15.00 11.75
C LEU A 276 17.31 16.32 11.19
N ALA A 277 17.92 16.32 9.99
CA ALA A 277 18.33 17.54 9.30
C ALA A 277 17.18 18.55 9.04
N PHE A 278 15.92 18.08 9.02
CA PHE A 278 14.73 18.92 8.83
C PHE A 278 13.92 19.12 10.13
N TYR A 279 14.44 18.67 11.27
CA TYR A 279 13.82 18.82 12.59
C TYR A 279 13.98 20.25 13.14
N SER A 280 12.95 20.74 13.86
CA SER A 280 12.74 22.15 14.21
C SER A 280 13.87 22.87 14.94
N GLU A 281 14.72 22.16 15.69
CA GLU A 281 15.84 22.77 16.42
C GLU A 281 17.06 23.02 15.52
N GLU A 282 17.16 22.32 14.38
CA GLU A 282 18.33 22.31 13.49
C GLU A 282 18.06 23.04 12.17
N ALA A 283 16.81 23.07 11.70
CA ALA A 283 16.39 23.80 10.50
C ALA A 283 16.66 25.33 10.55
N ARG A 284 17.03 25.87 11.72
CA ARG A 284 17.41 27.29 11.91
C ARG A 284 18.90 27.58 11.69
N LYS A 285 19.75 26.58 11.41
CA LYS A 285 21.22 26.74 11.37
C LYS A 285 21.89 26.58 10.00
N VAL A 286 21.15 26.38 8.90
CA VAL A 286 21.72 26.16 7.56
C VAL A 286 21.29 27.27 6.60
N ASP A 287 22.23 27.79 5.79
CA ASP A 287 22.13 28.99 4.94
C ASP A 287 20.96 29.01 3.93
N GLU A 288 20.40 30.21 3.72
CA GLU A 288 19.15 30.58 3.02
C GLU A 288 19.05 30.27 1.50
N SER A 289 19.87 29.39 0.94
CA SER A 289 20.04 29.29 -0.53
C SER A 289 19.32 28.13 -1.23
N ASP A 290 18.64 27.24 -0.51
CA ASP A 290 17.98 26.06 -1.10
C ASP A 290 16.44 26.13 -0.98
N ASP A 291 15.71 25.96 -2.09
CA ASP A 291 14.24 25.97 -2.15
C ASP A 291 13.59 24.90 -1.25
N LEU A 292 14.36 23.91 -0.78
CA LEU A 292 13.93 22.95 0.25
C LEU A 292 13.76 23.58 1.64
N GLN A 293 14.37 24.72 1.97
CA GLN A 293 14.31 25.35 3.29
C GLN A 293 13.06 26.18 3.58
N LYS A 294 12.16 26.38 2.59
CA LYS A 294 10.75 26.72 2.89
C LYS A 294 9.97 25.55 3.50
N ALA A 295 10.68 24.51 3.93
CA ALA A 295 10.18 23.29 4.53
C ALA A 295 9.23 23.56 5.71
N ILE A 296 8.12 22.84 5.72
CA ILE A 296 7.45 22.51 6.98
C ILE A 296 8.48 21.80 7.84
N SER A 297 8.79 22.40 9.00
CA SER A 297 9.65 21.82 10.02
C SER A 297 9.08 20.47 10.46
N LEU A 298 9.91 19.42 10.45
CA LEU A 298 9.51 18.13 10.99
C LEU A 298 9.44 18.19 12.52
N THR A 299 8.47 17.46 13.06
CA THR A 299 8.34 17.13 14.48
C THR A 299 8.80 15.69 14.73
N LYS A 300 9.07 15.31 16.00
CA LYS A 300 9.35 13.91 16.34
C LYS A 300 8.21 12.98 15.91
N ASP A 301 6.97 13.43 16.04
CA ASP A 301 5.78 12.68 15.61
C ASP A 301 5.78 12.41 14.10
N ASN A 302 6.23 13.38 13.28
CA ASN A 302 6.38 13.15 11.84
C ASN A 302 7.43 12.07 11.55
N ILE A 303 8.59 12.14 12.22
CA ILE A 303 9.68 11.17 12.04
C ILE A 303 9.20 9.76 12.41
N LYS A 304 8.57 9.61 13.58
CA LYS A 304 7.98 8.34 14.04
C LYS A 304 6.98 7.78 13.04
N ALA A 305 6.08 8.63 12.55
CA ALA A 305 5.02 8.21 11.63
C ALA A 305 5.58 7.78 10.26
N ILE A 306 6.59 8.48 9.72
CA ILE A 306 7.19 8.11 8.43
C ILE A 306 8.06 6.85 8.54
N ILE A 307 8.75 6.63 9.67
CA ILE A 307 9.46 5.37 9.92
C ILE A 307 8.48 4.19 9.85
N MET A 308 7.30 4.33 10.48
CA MET A 308 6.26 3.31 10.39
C MET A 308 5.77 3.09 8.95
N ASP A 309 5.60 4.16 8.15
CA ASP A 309 5.23 4.03 6.74
C ASP A 309 6.26 3.21 5.95
N VAL A 310 7.55 3.48 6.14
CA VAL A 310 8.64 2.78 5.45
C VAL A 310 8.67 1.31 5.86
N MET A 311 8.55 1.02 7.15
CA MET A 311 8.60 -0.35 7.68
C MET A 311 7.40 -1.19 7.23
N PHE A 312 6.19 -0.64 7.28
CA PHE A 312 4.99 -1.31 6.76
C PHE A 312 5.02 -1.48 5.25
N GLY A 313 5.45 -0.43 4.54
CA GLY A 313 5.49 -0.42 3.08
C GLY A 313 6.55 -1.34 2.51
N GLY A 314 7.75 -1.38 3.09
CA GLY A 314 8.92 -2.09 2.56
C GLY A 314 8.99 -3.58 2.88
N THR A 315 8.38 -4.02 3.98
CA THR A 315 8.50 -5.41 4.45
C THR A 315 7.50 -6.34 3.77
N GLU A 316 6.24 -6.36 4.22
CA GLU A 316 5.26 -7.39 3.84
C GLU A 316 4.92 -7.33 2.34
N THR A 317 4.96 -6.14 1.71
CA THR A 317 4.62 -6.01 0.29
C THR A 317 5.63 -6.69 -0.62
N VAL A 318 6.92 -6.48 -0.37
CA VAL A 318 8.02 -7.08 -1.14
C VAL A 318 8.11 -8.57 -0.81
N ALA A 319 7.96 -8.94 0.47
CA ALA A 319 7.97 -10.33 0.88
C ALA A 319 6.87 -11.13 0.17
N SER A 320 5.65 -10.61 0.20
CA SER A 320 4.51 -11.22 -0.48
C SER A 320 4.74 -11.35 -1.98
N ALA A 321 5.33 -10.33 -2.63
CA ALA A 321 5.62 -10.40 -4.06
C ALA A 321 6.62 -11.51 -4.40
N ILE A 322 7.75 -11.60 -3.68
CA ILE A 322 8.76 -12.65 -3.89
C ILE A 322 8.15 -14.03 -3.65
N GLU A 323 7.39 -14.20 -2.55
CA GLU A 323 6.76 -15.47 -2.19
C GLU A 323 5.74 -15.92 -3.24
N TRP A 324 4.92 -15.00 -3.76
CA TRP A 324 3.97 -15.28 -4.84
C TRP A 324 4.67 -15.69 -6.14
N VAL A 325 5.81 -15.07 -6.48
CA VAL A 325 6.56 -15.42 -7.69
C VAL A 325 7.07 -16.85 -7.58
N MET A 326 7.69 -17.18 -6.45
CA MET A 326 8.21 -18.52 -6.20
C MET A 326 7.07 -19.56 -6.24
N ALA A 327 5.91 -19.24 -5.65
CA ALA A 327 4.76 -20.13 -5.67
C ALA A 327 4.18 -20.34 -7.08
N GLU A 328 3.99 -19.29 -7.88
CA GLU A 328 3.47 -19.41 -9.24
C GLU A 328 4.43 -20.18 -10.15
N LEU A 329 5.74 -19.97 -10.01
CA LEU A 329 6.74 -20.74 -10.76
C LEU A 329 6.78 -22.21 -10.35
N MET A 330 6.73 -22.52 -9.05
CA MET A 330 6.63 -23.93 -8.59
C MET A 330 5.32 -24.60 -9.03
N LYS A 331 4.24 -23.82 -9.16
CA LYS A 331 2.96 -24.27 -9.71
C LYS A 331 3.00 -24.45 -11.23
N SER A 332 3.89 -23.74 -11.93
CA SER A 332 4.13 -23.82 -13.38
C SER A 332 5.57 -24.26 -13.69
N PRO A 333 5.90 -25.57 -13.56
CA PRO A 333 7.26 -26.07 -13.75
C PRO A 333 7.88 -25.74 -15.11
N GLU A 334 7.05 -25.61 -16.15
CA GLU A 334 7.53 -25.25 -17.50
C GLU A 334 7.98 -23.79 -17.56
N ASP A 335 7.28 -22.86 -16.91
CA ASP A 335 7.74 -21.47 -16.83
C ASP A 335 8.93 -21.33 -15.88
N GLN A 336 8.98 -22.09 -14.78
CA GLN A 336 10.17 -22.13 -13.91
C GLN A 336 11.41 -22.60 -14.68
N LYS A 337 11.31 -23.69 -15.44
CA LYS A 337 12.42 -24.17 -16.30
C LYS A 337 12.85 -23.12 -17.32
N ARG A 338 11.91 -22.38 -17.92
CA ARG A 338 12.23 -21.31 -18.87
C ARG A 338 12.98 -20.15 -18.22
N VAL A 339 12.56 -19.70 -17.04
CA VAL A 339 13.31 -18.68 -16.26
C VAL A 339 14.70 -19.20 -15.92
N GLN A 340 14.79 -20.45 -15.47
CA GLN A 340 16.06 -21.08 -15.15
C GLN A 340 16.97 -21.17 -16.38
N GLN A 341 16.44 -21.58 -17.54
CA GLN A 341 17.21 -21.63 -18.79
C GLN A 341 17.73 -20.24 -19.18
N GLU A 342 16.89 -19.20 -19.13
CA GLU A 342 17.31 -17.82 -19.39
C GLU A 342 18.47 -17.40 -18.46
N LEU A 343 18.39 -17.73 -17.17
CA LEU A 343 19.47 -17.45 -16.22
C LEU A 343 20.78 -18.17 -16.60
N ALA A 344 20.71 -19.44 -17.02
CA ALA A 344 21.89 -20.17 -17.48
C ALA A 344 22.49 -19.58 -18.76
N ASP A 345 21.64 -19.15 -19.71
CA ASP A 345 22.07 -18.60 -21.00
C ASP A 345 22.70 -17.21 -20.85
N VAL A 346 22.18 -16.38 -19.95
CA VAL A 346 22.64 -15.00 -19.74
C VAL A 346 23.82 -14.92 -18.78
N VAL A 347 23.79 -15.71 -17.69
CA VAL A 347 24.73 -15.60 -16.57
C VAL A 347 25.83 -16.67 -16.63
N GLY A 348 25.49 -17.87 -17.09
CA GLY A 348 26.33 -19.08 -16.94
C GLY A 348 26.14 -19.74 -15.56
N LEU A 349 26.75 -20.90 -15.34
CA LEU A 349 26.67 -21.63 -14.06
C LEU A 349 27.93 -21.44 -13.19
N GLU A 350 28.95 -20.78 -13.72
CA GLU A 350 30.28 -20.60 -13.13
C GLU A 350 30.38 -19.34 -12.24
N ARG A 351 29.34 -18.51 -12.20
CA ARG A 351 29.25 -17.31 -11.36
C ARG A 351 27.81 -17.07 -10.89
N ARG A 352 27.63 -16.18 -9.91
CA ARG A 352 26.31 -15.73 -9.43
C ARG A 352 25.78 -14.59 -10.31
N VAL A 353 24.48 -14.30 -10.16
CA VAL A 353 23.83 -13.19 -10.87
C VAL A 353 24.45 -11.88 -10.40
N GLU A 354 24.75 -10.98 -11.34
CA GLU A 354 25.15 -9.61 -11.03
C GLU A 354 24.04 -8.62 -11.45
N GLU A 355 24.06 -7.41 -10.89
CA GLU A 355 23.05 -6.39 -11.21
C GLU A 355 22.99 -6.07 -12.71
N SER A 356 24.15 -6.10 -13.38
CA SER A 356 24.26 -5.84 -14.82
C SER A 356 23.57 -6.90 -15.70
N ASP A 357 23.26 -8.08 -15.14
CA ASP A 357 22.56 -9.14 -15.86
C ASP A 357 21.04 -8.98 -15.79
N ILE A 358 20.51 -8.39 -14.70
CA ILE A 358 19.08 -8.25 -14.46
C ILE A 358 18.37 -7.58 -15.64
N GLU A 359 19.04 -6.64 -16.31
CA GLU A 359 18.47 -5.97 -17.47
C GLU A 359 18.12 -6.93 -18.62
N LYS A 360 18.92 -7.98 -18.80
CA LYS A 360 18.84 -8.98 -19.88
C LYS A 360 17.86 -10.12 -19.59
N LEU A 361 17.48 -10.33 -18.32
CA LEU A 361 16.56 -11.39 -17.87
C LEU A 361 15.10 -11.04 -18.21
N THR A 362 14.76 -11.17 -19.49
CA THR A 362 13.50 -10.68 -20.07
C THR A 362 12.32 -11.54 -19.63
N PHE A 363 12.46 -12.87 -19.66
CA PHE A 363 11.41 -13.79 -19.28
C PHE A 363 11.19 -13.81 -17.77
N LEU A 364 12.24 -13.69 -16.96
CA LEU A 364 12.11 -13.44 -15.51
C LEU A 364 11.24 -12.22 -15.25
N LYS A 365 11.54 -11.06 -15.87
CA LYS A 365 10.73 -9.84 -15.73
C LYS A 365 9.28 -10.04 -16.15
N CYS A 366 9.03 -10.87 -17.15
CA CYS A 366 7.67 -11.24 -17.55
C CYS A 366 6.96 -12.06 -16.46
N ALA A 367 7.63 -13.00 -15.81
CA ALA A 367 7.09 -13.76 -14.69
C ALA A 367 6.81 -12.89 -13.47
N LEU A 368 7.70 -11.93 -13.17
CA LEU A 368 7.50 -10.95 -12.10
C LEU A 368 6.27 -10.06 -12.39
N LYS A 369 6.14 -9.53 -13.61
CA LYS A 369 4.98 -8.74 -14.03
C LYS A 369 3.67 -9.53 -13.94
N GLU A 370 3.65 -10.76 -14.44
CA GLU A 370 2.46 -11.61 -14.38
C GLU A 370 2.07 -11.94 -12.94
N THR A 371 3.06 -12.17 -12.08
CA THR A 371 2.82 -12.34 -10.65
C THR A 371 2.19 -11.09 -10.02
N LEU A 372 2.74 -9.90 -10.28
CA LEU A 372 2.17 -8.65 -9.75
C LEU A 372 0.78 -8.34 -10.30
N ARG A 373 0.45 -8.78 -11.51
CA ARG A 373 -0.90 -8.65 -12.09
C ARG A 373 -1.89 -9.55 -11.35
N MET A 374 -1.51 -10.80 -11.11
CA MET A 374 -2.36 -11.79 -10.46
C MET A 374 -2.45 -11.60 -8.95
N HIS A 375 -1.36 -11.22 -8.31
CA HIS A 375 -1.20 -11.10 -6.87
C HIS A 375 -0.61 -9.74 -6.50
N PRO A 376 -1.34 -8.63 -6.78
CA PRO A 376 -0.90 -7.32 -6.34
C PRO A 376 -0.81 -7.32 -4.80
N PRO A 377 0.36 -7.01 -4.20
CA PRO A 377 0.53 -7.11 -2.75
C PRO A 377 -0.47 -6.27 -1.97
N ILE A 378 -0.92 -5.14 -2.53
CA ILE A 378 -2.01 -4.31 -2.02
C ILE A 378 -3.16 -4.37 -3.05
N PRO A 379 -4.15 -5.27 -2.88
CA PRO A 379 -5.17 -5.48 -3.90
C PRO A 379 -6.28 -4.40 -3.90
N LEU A 380 -6.44 -3.65 -2.80
CA LEU A 380 -7.38 -2.53 -2.67
C LEU A 380 -6.62 -1.23 -2.39
N LEU A 381 -6.54 -0.33 -3.38
CA LEU A 381 -5.95 0.99 -3.21
C LEU A 381 -7.01 1.93 -2.64
N LEU A 382 -6.79 2.40 -1.41
CA LEU A 382 -7.76 3.20 -0.66
C LEU A 382 -7.58 4.69 -0.90
N HIS A 383 -8.63 5.37 -1.35
CA HIS A 383 -8.66 6.79 -1.64
C HIS A 383 -9.86 7.45 -0.94
N GLU A 384 -9.86 8.78 -0.85
CA GLU A 384 -10.98 9.55 -0.32
C GLU A 384 -11.17 10.81 -1.17
N THR A 385 -12.43 11.23 -1.37
CA THR A 385 -12.76 12.45 -2.11
C THR A 385 -12.61 13.69 -1.22
N SER A 386 -11.91 14.72 -1.71
CA SER A 386 -11.78 16.02 -1.03
C SER A 386 -13.01 16.93 -1.22
N GLU A 387 -13.78 16.70 -2.28
CA GLU A 387 -14.99 17.43 -2.65
C GLU A 387 -15.98 16.52 -3.41
N ASP A 388 -17.16 17.06 -3.70
CA ASP A 388 -18.16 16.38 -4.53
C ASP A 388 -17.63 16.22 -5.97
N ALA A 389 -17.85 15.05 -6.58
CA ALA A 389 -17.34 14.73 -7.91
C ALA A 389 -18.40 14.02 -8.77
N GLU A 390 -18.15 14.03 -10.08
CA GLU A 390 -18.85 13.20 -11.05
C GLU A 390 -17.89 12.17 -11.64
N VAL A 391 -18.27 10.89 -11.61
CA VAL A 391 -17.49 9.80 -12.23
C VAL A 391 -18.44 8.95 -13.06
N ALA A 392 -18.12 8.78 -14.35
CA ALA A 392 -18.95 8.01 -15.29
C ALA A 392 -20.45 8.37 -15.27
N GLY A 393 -20.79 9.66 -15.11
CA GLY A 393 -22.18 10.13 -15.06
C GLY A 393 -22.90 9.95 -13.71
N TYR A 394 -22.17 9.57 -12.66
CA TYR A 394 -22.70 9.36 -11.31
C TYR A 394 -22.14 10.37 -10.31
N PHE A 395 -22.96 10.75 -9.33
CA PHE A 395 -22.56 11.62 -8.23
C PHE A 395 -21.77 10.86 -7.17
N ILE A 396 -20.62 11.40 -6.79
CA ILE A 396 -19.75 10.90 -5.71
C ILE A 396 -19.60 12.01 -4.66
N PRO A 397 -20.19 11.87 -3.45
CA PRO A 397 -20.06 12.88 -2.42
C PRO A 397 -18.62 13.11 -1.95
N LYS A 398 -18.35 14.29 -1.40
CA LYS A 398 -17.18 14.57 -0.57
C LYS A 398 -17.04 13.56 0.58
N GLN A 399 -15.81 13.23 0.96
CA GLN A 399 -15.47 12.26 2.01
C GLN A 399 -15.96 10.82 1.73
N THR A 400 -16.17 10.48 0.45
CA THR A 400 -16.44 9.10 0.04
C THR A 400 -15.15 8.29 0.08
N ARG A 401 -15.17 7.14 0.73
CA ARG A 401 -14.07 6.16 0.68
C ARG A 401 -14.10 5.43 -0.65
N VAL A 402 -13.03 5.52 -1.43
CA VAL A 402 -12.92 4.96 -2.77
C VAL A 402 -11.95 3.79 -2.71
N MET A 403 -12.42 2.60 -3.08
CA MET A 403 -11.65 1.35 -3.07
C MET A 403 -11.37 0.94 -4.51
N ILE A 404 -10.15 1.16 -4.98
CA ILE A 404 -9.74 0.76 -6.33
C ILE A 404 -9.24 -0.67 -6.24
N ASN A 405 -9.97 -1.59 -6.85
CA ASN A 405 -9.71 -3.02 -6.79
C ASN A 405 -8.72 -3.42 -7.88
N ALA A 406 -7.43 -3.26 -7.59
CA ALA A 406 -6.33 -3.64 -8.49
C ALA A 406 -6.39 -5.14 -8.83
N TYR A 407 -6.84 -5.98 -7.89
CA TYR A 407 -7.04 -7.42 -8.13
C TYR A 407 -8.10 -7.70 -9.20
N ALA A 408 -9.23 -6.98 -9.16
CA ALA A 408 -10.28 -7.12 -10.17
C ALA A 408 -9.84 -6.55 -11.53
N ILE A 409 -9.18 -5.39 -11.53
CA ILE A 409 -8.65 -4.73 -12.74
C ILE A 409 -7.63 -5.62 -13.44
N GLY A 410 -6.69 -6.21 -12.68
CA GLY A 410 -5.73 -7.17 -13.22
C GLY A 410 -6.36 -8.43 -13.78
N ARG A 411 -7.66 -8.67 -13.55
CA ARG A 411 -8.44 -9.81 -14.06
C ARG A 411 -9.58 -9.40 -14.99
N ASP A 412 -9.59 -8.16 -15.45
CA ASP A 412 -10.59 -7.70 -16.40
C ASP A 412 -10.44 -8.43 -17.74
N LYS A 413 -11.53 -9.07 -18.19
CA LYS A 413 -11.56 -9.88 -19.41
C LYS A 413 -11.46 -9.06 -20.69
N ASN A 414 -11.79 -7.76 -20.62
CA ASN A 414 -11.64 -6.86 -21.77
C ASN A 414 -10.18 -6.43 -21.95
N SER A 415 -9.41 -6.46 -20.87
CA SER A 415 -8.00 -6.05 -20.86
C SER A 415 -7.03 -7.22 -21.00
N TRP A 416 -7.38 -8.40 -20.47
CA TRP A 416 -6.48 -9.54 -20.37
C TRP A 416 -7.09 -10.83 -20.93
N GLU A 417 -6.42 -11.44 -21.90
CA GLU A 417 -6.74 -12.77 -22.41
C GLU A 417 -6.45 -13.84 -21.34
N ASP A 418 -7.42 -14.71 -21.05
CA ASP A 418 -7.35 -15.70 -19.96
C ASP A 418 -6.82 -15.10 -18.64
N PRO A 419 -7.56 -14.17 -18.02
CA PRO A 419 -7.06 -13.34 -16.92
C PRO A 419 -6.68 -14.15 -15.67
N ASP A 420 -7.31 -15.30 -15.46
CA ASP A 420 -7.09 -16.13 -14.28
C ASP A 420 -5.92 -17.13 -14.45
N ALA A 421 -5.34 -17.23 -15.65
CA ALA A 421 -4.21 -18.11 -15.92
C ALA A 421 -2.87 -17.37 -15.78
N PHE A 422 -1.92 -17.97 -15.06
CA PHE A 422 -0.53 -17.51 -15.00
C PHE A 422 0.15 -17.76 -16.35
N LYS A 423 0.36 -16.69 -17.12
CA LYS A 423 0.96 -16.74 -18.46
C LYS A 423 2.02 -15.63 -18.63
N PRO A 424 3.24 -15.78 -18.07
CA PRO A 424 4.32 -14.79 -18.21
C PRO A 424 4.55 -14.33 -19.65
N SER A 425 4.46 -15.26 -20.61
CA SER A 425 4.67 -14.98 -22.04
C SER A 425 3.79 -13.86 -22.60
N ARG A 426 2.68 -13.50 -21.96
CA ARG A 426 1.86 -12.36 -22.39
C ARG A 426 2.64 -11.04 -22.37
N PHE A 427 3.59 -10.87 -21.45
CA PHE A 427 4.42 -9.67 -21.32
C PHE A 427 5.60 -9.61 -22.30
N MET A 428 5.81 -10.66 -23.10
CA MET A 428 6.78 -10.64 -24.21
C MET A 428 6.24 -9.95 -25.46
N LYS A 429 4.90 -9.82 -25.58
CA LYS A 429 4.30 -9.19 -26.76
C LYS A 429 4.62 -7.68 -26.77
N PRO A 430 4.86 -7.07 -27.94
CA PRO A 430 5.03 -5.62 -28.03
C PRO A 430 3.74 -4.90 -27.63
N GLY A 431 3.88 -3.73 -26.98
CA GLY A 431 2.73 -2.89 -26.61
C GLY A 431 1.91 -3.38 -25.41
N VAL A 432 2.40 -4.37 -24.67
CA VAL A 432 1.72 -4.88 -23.47
C VAL A 432 1.77 -3.82 -22.36
N PRO A 433 0.69 -3.68 -21.57
CA PRO A 433 0.63 -2.77 -20.44
C PRO A 433 1.84 -2.85 -19.50
N ASP A 434 2.30 -1.69 -19.02
CA ASP A 434 3.31 -1.57 -17.97
C ASP A 434 2.76 -0.85 -16.73
N PHE A 435 3.40 -1.05 -15.59
CA PHE A 435 3.01 -0.41 -14.34
C PHE A 435 3.63 0.98 -14.15
N LYS A 436 4.13 1.64 -15.21
CA LYS A 436 4.76 2.98 -15.10
C LYS A 436 3.75 4.12 -14.96
N GLY A 437 2.47 3.79 -14.75
CA GLY A 437 1.42 4.73 -14.35
C GLY A 437 0.45 5.15 -15.45
N ASN A 438 0.69 4.79 -16.71
CA ASN A 438 -0.17 5.18 -17.84
C ASN A 438 -1.15 4.08 -18.29
N HIS A 439 -0.90 2.83 -17.90
CA HIS A 439 -1.77 1.69 -18.21
C HIS A 439 -2.59 1.34 -16.98
N PHE A 440 -3.90 1.57 -17.03
CA PHE A 440 -4.78 1.43 -15.85
C PHE A 440 -5.29 0.01 -15.65
N GLU A 441 -5.08 -0.84 -16.64
CA GLU A 441 -5.26 -2.29 -16.62
C GLU A 441 -4.14 -3.02 -15.85
N PHE A 442 -3.03 -2.33 -15.52
CA PHE A 442 -1.93 -2.86 -14.73
C PHE A 442 -1.38 -1.87 -13.69
N ILE A 443 -1.95 -1.87 -12.49
CA ILE A 443 -1.65 -0.87 -11.44
C ILE A 443 -1.17 -1.47 -10.09
N PRO A 444 -0.20 -2.41 -10.06
CA PRO A 444 0.28 -3.03 -8.82
C PRO A 444 0.96 -2.03 -7.86
N PHE A 445 1.42 -0.88 -8.38
CA PHE A 445 2.00 0.23 -7.60
C PHE A 445 1.07 1.44 -7.51
N GLY A 446 -0.20 1.28 -7.89
CA GLY A 446 -1.14 2.38 -8.09
C GLY A 446 -0.77 3.28 -9.27
N SER A 447 -1.35 4.48 -9.32
CA SER A 447 -1.05 5.50 -10.33
C SER A 447 -1.30 6.91 -9.76
N GLY A 448 -0.94 7.93 -10.54
CA GLY A 448 -1.14 9.34 -10.20
C GLY A 448 -0.31 9.80 -9.01
N ARG A 449 -0.83 10.81 -8.28
CA ARG A 449 -0.15 11.42 -7.13
C ARG A 449 0.18 10.39 -6.05
N ARG A 450 -0.68 9.39 -5.85
CA ARG A 450 -0.53 8.37 -4.80
C ARG A 450 0.18 7.09 -5.26
N SER A 451 0.84 7.10 -6.42
CA SER A 451 1.72 6.01 -6.88
C SER A 451 2.79 5.68 -5.83
N CYS A 452 3.23 4.42 -5.76
CA CYS A 452 4.17 3.95 -4.74
C CYS A 452 5.51 4.72 -4.81
N PRO A 453 5.95 5.39 -3.72
CA PRO A 453 7.23 6.09 -3.70
C PRO A 453 8.44 5.13 -3.60
N GLY A 454 8.24 3.94 -3.04
CA GLY A 454 9.27 2.91 -2.86
C GLY A 454 9.40 1.91 -4.02
N MET A 455 8.73 2.16 -5.17
CA MET A 455 8.66 1.21 -6.29
C MET A 455 10.03 0.74 -6.78
N GLN A 456 11.00 1.65 -6.88
CA GLN A 456 12.33 1.32 -7.41
C GLN A 456 13.10 0.36 -6.49
N LEU A 457 13.10 0.64 -5.18
CA LEU A 457 13.77 -0.20 -4.18
C LEU A 457 13.08 -1.57 -4.08
N GLY A 458 11.74 -1.59 -4.02
CA GLY A 458 10.97 -2.83 -3.95
C GLY A 458 11.16 -3.72 -5.18
N LEU A 459 11.19 -3.14 -6.39
CA LEU A 459 11.48 -3.90 -7.62
C LEU A 459 12.92 -4.43 -7.63
N TYR A 460 13.88 -3.66 -7.15
CA TYR A 460 15.26 -4.13 -7.06
C TYR A 460 15.41 -5.34 -6.12
N THR A 461 14.82 -5.27 -4.93
CA THR A 461 14.80 -6.41 -4.00
C THR A 461 14.09 -7.62 -4.60
N LEU A 462 12.94 -7.41 -5.26
CA LEU A 462 12.20 -8.47 -5.94
C LEU A 462 13.03 -9.13 -7.04
N ASP A 463 13.59 -8.33 -7.96
CA ASP A 463 14.39 -8.79 -9.09
C ASP A 463 15.62 -9.58 -8.61
N LEU A 464 16.39 -9.00 -7.67
CA LEU A 464 17.63 -9.59 -7.20
C LEU A 464 17.39 -10.88 -6.40
N ALA A 465 16.43 -10.88 -5.48
CA ALA A 465 16.13 -12.03 -4.63
C ALA A 465 15.61 -13.20 -5.47
N VAL A 466 14.64 -12.97 -6.36
CA VAL A 466 14.09 -14.03 -7.22
C VAL A 466 15.14 -14.56 -8.19
N ALA A 467 15.92 -13.68 -8.82
CA ALA A 467 16.98 -14.10 -9.75
C ALA A 467 17.97 -15.03 -9.05
N HIS A 468 18.43 -14.68 -7.85
CA HIS A 468 19.35 -15.53 -7.08
C HIS A 468 18.71 -16.84 -6.62
N LEU A 469 17.49 -16.81 -6.09
CA LEU A 469 16.79 -18.03 -5.66
C LEU A 469 16.63 -19.02 -6.80
N LEU A 470 16.28 -18.57 -8.01
CA LEU A 470 16.10 -19.45 -9.18
C LEU A 470 17.40 -19.80 -9.92
N HIS A 471 18.42 -18.94 -9.80
CA HIS A 471 19.71 -19.20 -10.42
C HIS A 471 20.52 -20.20 -9.60
N CYS A 472 20.71 -19.91 -8.32
CA CYS A 472 21.56 -20.69 -7.42
C CYS A 472 20.97 -22.05 -7.08
N PHE A 473 19.63 -22.19 -7.14
CA PHE A 473 18.93 -23.39 -6.70
C PHE A 473 17.86 -23.87 -7.69
N THR A 474 17.64 -25.17 -7.68
CA THR A 474 16.42 -25.83 -8.13
C THR A 474 15.54 -26.08 -6.92
N TRP A 475 14.22 -25.88 -7.08
CA TRP A 475 13.26 -25.98 -5.99
C TRP A 475 12.22 -27.06 -6.27
N GLU A 476 11.97 -27.88 -5.28
CA GLU A 476 10.93 -28.92 -5.30
C GLU A 476 9.95 -28.71 -4.16
N LEU A 477 8.68 -29.07 -4.38
CA LEU A 477 7.69 -29.09 -3.31
C LEU A 477 7.97 -30.28 -2.37
N PRO A 478 7.79 -30.11 -1.04
CA PRO A 478 8.11 -31.15 -0.07
C PRO A 478 7.21 -32.38 -0.24
N ASP A 479 7.71 -33.53 0.25
CA ASP A 479 6.96 -34.78 0.38
C ASP A 479 6.29 -35.30 -0.92
N GLY A 480 6.84 -34.93 -2.09
CA GLY A 480 6.31 -35.34 -3.39
C GLY A 480 5.00 -34.65 -3.78
N MET A 481 4.66 -33.54 -3.11
CA MET A 481 3.48 -32.72 -3.43
C MET A 481 3.49 -32.29 -4.90
N LYS A 482 2.35 -32.43 -5.58
CA LYS A 482 2.20 -32.02 -6.97
C LYS A 482 2.00 -30.50 -7.07
N PRO A 483 2.47 -29.85 -8.15
CA PRO A 483 2.22 -28.42 -8.41
C PRO A 483 0.74 -28.01 -8.30
N SER A 484 -0.19 -28.88 -8.72
CA SER A 484 -1.63 -28.63 -8.65
C SER A 484 -2.22 -28.62 -7.23
N GLU A 485 -1.51 -29.21 -6.26
CA GLU A 485 -1.93 -29.32 -4.86
C GLU A 485 -1.49 -28.11 -4.03
N LEU A 486 -0.61 -27.25 -4.58
CA LEU A 486 -0.15 -26.04 -3.91
C LEU A 486 -1.32 -25.08 -3.65
N ASP A 487 -1.55 -24.77 -2.38
CA ASP A 487 -2.54 -23.78 -1.96
C ASP A 487 -2.18 -22.40 -2.53
N MET A 488 -3.12 -21.75 -3.23
CA MET A 488 -2.95 -20.42 -3.81
C MET A 488 -3.94 -19.40 -3.23
N THR A 489 -4.44 -19.67 -2.02
CA THR A 489 -5.30 -18.74 -1.29
C THR A 489 -4.48 -17.63 -0.64
N ASP A 490 -5.10 -16.46 -0.49
CA ASP A 490 -4.53 -15.27 0.12
C ASP A 490 -5.26 -14.90 1.41
N MET A 491 -4.56 -14.15 2.26
CA MET A 491 -5.18 -13.50 3.41
C MET A 491 -5.79 -12.16 2.99
N PHE A 492 -6.92 -11.81 3.61
CA PHE A 492 -7.46 -10.46 3.50
C PHE A 492 -6.88 -9.55 4.58
N GLY A 493 -6.41 -8.37 4.18
CA GLY A 493 -5.87 -7.34 5.06
C GLY A 493 -5.44 -6.11 4.26
N LEU A 494 -4.56 -5.30 4.84
CA LEU A 494 -3.90 -4.19 4.12
C LEU A 494 -3.07 -4.71 2.94
N THR A 495 -2.43 -5.86 3.13
CA THR A 495 -1.73 -6.64 2.11
C THR A 495 -2.42 -7.98 1.90
N ALA A 496 -2.07 -8.68 0.82
CA ALA A 496 -2.58 -10.02 0.49
C ALA A 496 -1.45 -11.08 0.37
N PRO A 497 -0.77 -11.43 1.49
CA PRO A 497 0.17 -12.53 1.50
C PRO A 497 -0.56 -13.87 1.30
N ARG A 498 0.20 -14.92 0.97
CA ARG A 498 -0.32 -16.29 0.93
C ARG A 498 -0.92 -16.68 2.28
N ALA A 499 -2.02 -17.42 2.29
CA ALA A 499 -2.62 -17.95 3.50
C ALA A 499 -1.72 -18.98 4.19
N THR A 500 -1.06 -19.81 3.38
CA THR A 500 -0.09 -20.80 3.83
C THR A 500 1.30 -20.43 3.31
N ARG A 501 2.26 -20.25 4.23
CA ARG A 501 3.65 -19.93 3.89
C ARG A 501 4.23 -21.01 2.98
N LEU A 502 4.94 -20.58 1.94
CA LEU A 502 5.58 -21.49 0.98
C LEU A 502 6.74 -22.22 1.65
N VAL A 503 6.69 -23.56 1.61
CA VAL A 503 7.78 -24.45 2.01
C VAL A 503 8.27 -25.19 0.77
N ALA A 504 9.59 -25.23 0.57
CA ALA A 504 10.19 -25.89 -0.58
C ALA A 504 11.58 -26.47 -0.23
N VAL A 505 12.02 -27.46 -0.99
CA VAL A 505 13.29 -28.14 -0.81
C VAL A 505 14.28 -27.64 -1.87
N PRO A 506 15.38 -26.97 -1.48
CA PRO A 506 16.38 -26.48 -2.42
C PRO A 506 17.42 -27.55 -2.75
N SER A 507 17.86 -27.57 -4.02
CA SER A 507 19.05 -28.28 -4.49
C SER A 507 19.97 -27.29 -5.21
N LYS A 508 21.28 -27.40 -4.98
CA LYS A 508 22.26 -26.49 -5.62
C LYS A 508 22.27 -26.69 -7.14
N ARG A 509 22.29 -25.58 -7.88
CA ARG A 509 22.25 -25.54 -9.35
C ARG A 509 23.51 -24.97 -9.98
N VAL A 510 24.10 -23.94 -9.38
CA VAL A 510 25.35 -23.33 -9.86
C VAL A 510 26.58 -24.14 -9.45
N LEU A 511 27.64 -24.04 -10.26
CA LEU A 511 28.94 -24.69 -10.01
C LEU A 511 29.85 -23.85 -9.12
N CYS A 512 29.59 -22.55 -9.00
CA CYS A 512 30.36 -21.66 -8.14
C CYS A 512 30.02 -21.87 -6.64
N PRO A 513 30.92 -21.45 -5.73
CA PRO A 513 30.58 -21.26 -4.32
C PRO A 513 29.43 -20.26 -4.16
N LEU A 514 28.61 -20.44 -3.11
CA LEU A 514 27.50 -19.55 -2.78
C LEU A 514 27.87 -18.53 -1.70
#